data_AF-A0AAW6NL63-F1
#
_entry.id   AF-A0AAW6NL63-F1
#
_cell.length_a   1.000
_cell.length_b   1.000
_cell.length_c   1.000
_cell.angle_alpha   90.00
_cell.angle_beta   90.00
_cell.angle_gamma   90.00
#
_symmetry.space_group_name_H-M   'P 1'
#
loop_
_entity.id
_entity.type
_entity.pdbx_description
1 polymer ?
#
loop_
_entity_poly.entity_id
_entity_poly.type
_entity_poly.pdbx_seq_one_letter_code
_entity_poly.pdbx_strand_id
1 'polypeptide(L)'
;MTTRGKATGKSERLAVLNNAEQEALYGLPDFDDAQRLEFLALDESELALACSRQGLHAQIYCILQIAYFKAKHLFFRFGWDDVKDDCNFILSRYFHGEPLTEQTLTKHERYVQREKICALYGYRRHAQHQQGQLCDPALVWPSI
;
A
#
# COMPACT_ATOMS: atom_id res chain seq x y z
N MET A 1 26.01 39.66 -39.17
CA MET A 1 24.73 39.85 -38.46
C MET A 1 23.99 38.54 -38.47
N THR A 2 23.53 38.12 -37.29
CA THR A 2 23.08 36.77 -36.91
C THR A 2 21.57 36.66 -36.92
N THR A 3 21.01 35.55 -37.39
CA THR A 3 19.78 34.90 -36.85
C THR A 3 19.83 33.40 -37.17
N ARG A 4 20.52 32.57 -36.38
CA ARG A 4 20.02 31.78 -35.24
C ARG A 4 18.67 31.09 -35.51
N GLY A 5 18.74 29.80 -35.83
CA GLY A 5 17.61 28.88 -35.79
C GLY A 5 17.05 28.73 -34.38
N LYS A 6 15.73 28.52 -34.29
CA LYS A 6 15.04 28.23 -33.02
C LYS A 6 14.14 27.02 -33.22
N ALA A 7 14.72 25.84 -33.05
CA ALA A 7 13.98 24.65 -32.64
C ALA A 7 14.10 24.58 -31.11
N THR A 8 12.98 24.62 -30.41
CA THR A 8 12.92 24.24 -28.99
C THR A 8 11.65 23.41 -28.82
N GLY A 9 11.84 22.08 -28.77
CA GLY A 9 10.82 21.10 -28.45
C GLY A 9 10.15 21.49 -27.13
N LYS A 10 8.81 21.53 -27.19
CA LYS A 10 8.00 21.84 -26.03
C LYS A 10 8.19 20.72 -25.02
N SER A 11 8.52 21.12 -23.80
CA SER A 11 8.70 20.31 -22.61
C SER A 11 7.42 19.51 -22.31
N GLU A 12 7.31 18.28 -22.84
CA GLU A 12 6.35 17.25 -22.41
C GLU A 12 6.84 16.51 -21.15
N ARG A 13 7.73 17.11 -20.37
CA ARG A 13 8.32 16.52 -19.18
C ARG A 13 7.68 17.15 -17.95
N LEU A 14 6.93 16.31 -17.23
CA LEU A 14 6.32 16.55 -15.91
C LEU A 14 5.02 17.35 -15.92
N ALA A 15 3.97 16.83 -16.57
CA ALA A 15 2.62 17.16 -16.14
C ALA A 15 2.44 16.57 -14.73
N VAL A 16 2.39 17.44 -13.71
CA VAL A 16 2.01 17.06 -12.35
C VAL A 16 0.63 16.41 -12.45
N LEU A 17 0.49 15.18 -11.94
CA LEU A 17 -0.77 14.45 -11.95
C LEU A 17 -1.88 15.33 -11.38
N ASN A 18 -3.05 15.32 -12.00
CA ASN A 18 -4.18 16.02 -11.42
C ASN A 18 -4.66 15.28 -10.16
N ASN A 19 -5.48 15.94 -9.33
CA ASN A 19 -5.92 15.37 -8.05
C ASN A 19 -6.63 14.01 -8.20
N ALA A 20 -7.41 13.81 -9.27
CA ALA A 20 -8.12 12.56 -9.50
C ALA A 20 -7.16 11.42 -9.89
N GLU A 21 -6.15 11.71 -10.70
CA GLU A 21 -5.10 10.75 -11.04
C GLU A 21 -4.25 10.38 -9.82
N GLN A 22 -3.95 11.37 -8.97
CA GLN A 22 -3.22 11.14 -7.73
C GLN A 22 -4.02 10.24 -6.79
N GLU A 23 -5.32 10.46 -6.64
CA GLU A 23 -6.20 9.62 -5.81
C GLU A 23 -6.33 8.21 -6.39
N ALA A 24 -6.51 8.09 -7.71
CA ALA A 24 -6.58 6.81 -8.38
C ALA A 24 -5.30 5.98 -8.15
N LEU A 25 -4.13 6.61 -8.15
CA LEU A 25 -2.84 5.92 -8.01
C LEU A 25 -2.39 5.71 -6.56
N TYR A 26 -2.58 6.71 -5.70
CA TYR A 26 -2.00 6.75 -4.34
C TYR A 26 -3.03 6.83 -3.22
N GLY A 27 -4.30 7.06 -3.56
CA GLY A 27 -5.42 7.02 -2.62
C GLY A 27 -5.69 5.63 -2.08
N LEU A 28 -6.38 5.57 -0.94
CA LEU A 28 -6.84 4.30 -0.37
C LEU A 28 -7.73 3.57 -1.40
N PRO A 29 -7.61 2.24 -1.55
CA PRO A 29 -8.54 1.50 -2.41
C PRO A 29 -9.97 1.62 -1.90
N ASP A 30 -10.88 2.09 -2.76
CA ASP A 30 -12.32 2.09 -2.53
C ASP A 30 -12.92 0.92 -3.31
N PHE A 31 -12.90 -0.28 -2.71
CA PHE A 31 -13.32 -1.49 -3.39
C PHE A 31 -14.84 -1.56 -3.55
N ASP A 32 -15.30 -1.92 -4.74
CA ASP A 32 -16.67 -2.42 -4.92
C ASP A 32 -16.80 -3.88 -4.45
N ASP A 33 -18.02 -4.41 -4.48
CA ASP A 33 -18.29 -5.78 -4.01
C ASP A 33 -17.54 -6.86 -4.82
N ALA A 34 -17.33 -6.64 -6.12
CA ALA A 34 -16.58 -7.57 -6.96
C ALA A 34 -15.09 -7.53 -6.61
N GLN A 35 -14.54 -6.34 -6.42
CA GLN A 35 -13.15 -6.13 -6.01
C GLN A 35 -12.89 -6.69 -4.60
N ARG A 36 -13.85 -6.62 -3.67
CA ARG A 36 -13.73 -7.30 -2.36
C ARG A 36 -13.64 -8.82 -2.54
N LEU A 37 -14.49 -9.41 -3.38
CA LEU A 37 -14.44 -10.85 -3.66
C LEU A 37 -13.11 -11.28 -4.28
N GLU A 38 -12.48 -10.41 -5.08
CA GLU A 38 -11.19 -10.67 -5.73
C GLU A 38 -10.01 -10.43 -4.79
N PHE A 39 -9.84 -9.21 -4.28
CA PHE A 39 -8.64 -8.80 -3.55
C PHE A 39 -8.62 -9.24 -2.08
N LEU A 40 -9.79 -9.41 -1.44
CA LEU A 40 -9.90 -9.93 -0.06
C LEU A 40 -10.08 -11.46 -0.01
N ALA A 41 -10.05 -12.15 -1.15
CA ALA A 41 -9.81 -13.59 -1.18
C ALA A 41 -8.33 -13.87 -0.88
N LEU A 42 -8.07 -14.50 0.25
CA LEU A 42 -6.74 -14.88 0.71
C LEU A 42 -6.45 -16.31 0.29
N ASP A 43 -5.25 -16.54 -0.23
CA ASP A 43 -4.72 -17.90 -0.33
C ASP A 43 -4.18 -18.41 1.02
N GLU A 44 -3.75 -19.67 1.07
CA GLU A 44 -3.27 -20.31 2.30
C GLU A 44 -2.06 -19.58 2.90
N SER A 45 -1.16 -19.06 2.07
CA SER A 45 0.06 -18.38 2.50
C SER A 45 -0.21 -16.97 3.04
N GLU A 46 -1.13 -16.25 2.39
CA GLU A 46 -1.63 -14.94 2.80
C GLU A 46 -2.38 -15.07 4.14
N LEU A 47 -3.25 -16.07 4.27
CA LEU A 47 -4.00 -16.32 5.50
C LEU A 47 -3.07 -16.74 6.64
N ALA A 48 -2.10 -17.63 6.39
CA ALA A 48 -1.12 -18.01 7.41
C ALA A 48 -0.30 -16.81 7.92
N LEU A 49 0.09 -15.89 7.02
CA LEU A 49 0.77 -14.66 7.39
C LEU A 49 -0.12 -13.80 8.30
N ALA A 50 -1.37 -13.57 7.91
CA ALA A 50 -2.34 -12.80 8.69
C ALA A 50 -2.62 -13.44 10.06
N CYS A 51 -2.90 -14.74 10.13
CA CYS A 51 -3.19 -15.44 11.39
C CYS A 51 -1.98 -15.48 12.34
N SER A 52 -0.76 -15.31 11.84
CA SER A 52 0.45 -15.22 12.68
C SER A 52 0.58 -13.90 13.45
N ARG A 53 -0.27 -12.91 13.19
CA ARG A 53 -0.26 -11.62 13.90
C ARG A 53 -1.02 -11.75 15.24
N GLN A 54 -0.61 -10.96 16.23
CA GLN A 54 -1.19 -11.03 17.58
C GLN A 54 -2.47 -10.20 17.69
N GLY A 55 -3.60 -10.89 17.84
CA GLY A 55 -4.91 -10.28 18.07
C GLY A 55 -5.67 -9.91 16.78
N LEU A 56 -7.00 -9.98 16.85
CA LEU A 56 -7.90 -9.84 15.70
C LEU A 56 -7.66 -8.54 14.90
N HIS A 57 -7.48 -7.41 15.58
CA HIS A 57 -7.18 -6.13 14.94
C HIS A 57 -5.89 -6.18 14.09
N ALA A 58 -4.82 -6.82 14.58
CA ALA A 58 -3.57 -6.93 13.83
C ALA A 58 -3.70 -7.89 12.64
N GLN A 59 -4.52 -8.94 12.77
CA GLN A 59 -4.82 -9.89 11.69
C GLN A 59 -5.62 -9.21 10.58
N ILE A 60 -6.72 -8.53 10.90
CA ILE A 60 -7.53 -7.79 9.92
C ILE A 60 -6.71 -6.69 9.24
N TYR A 61 -5.94 -5.92 10.01
CA TYR A 61 -5.05 -4.91 9.41
C TYR A 61 -4.09 -5.54 8.41
N CYS A 62 -3.54 -6.72 8.72
CA CYS A 62 -2.65 -7.43 7.82
C CYS A 62 -3.35 -7.88 6.53
N ILE A 63 -4.58 -8.37 6.64
CA ILE A 63 -5.40 -8.77 5.48
C ILE A 63 -5.67 -7.58 4.57
N LEU A 64 -6.05 -6.43 5.14
CA LEU A 64 -6.24 -5.19 4.38
C LEU A 64 -4.96 -4.76 3.67
N GLN A 65 -3.81 -4.79 4.35
CA GLN A 65 -2.52 -4.47 3.71
C GLN A 65 -2.16 -5.44 2.58
N ILE A 66 -2.47 -6.73 2.72
CA ILE A 66 -2.28 -7.73 1.64
C ILE A 66 -3.15 -7.36 0.44
N ALA A 67 -4.45 -7.13 0.65
CA ALA A 67 -5.38 -6.81 -0.44
C ALA A 67 -5.04 -5.50 -1.14
N TYR A 68 -4.70 -4.46 -0.39
CA TYR A 68 -4.31 -3.17 -0.96
C TYR A 68 -2.96 -3.24 -1.68
N PHE A 69 -2.04 -4.07 -1.18
CA PHE A 69 -0.78 -4.34 -1.88
C PHE A 69 -1.01 -5.12 -3.18
N LYS A 70 -1.95 -6.07 -3.23
CA LYS A 70 -2.35 -6.73 -4.49
C LYS A 70 -2.93 -5.74 -5.49
N ALA A 71 -3.81 -4.84 -5.04
CA ALA A 71 -4.51 -3.91 -5.92
C ALA A 71 -3.62 -2.76 -6.42
N LYS A 72 -2.77 -2.19 -5.57
CA LYS A 72 -2.01 -0.97 -5.87
C LYS A 72 -0.49 -1.09 -5.68
N HIS A 73 0.03 -2.20 -5.18
CA HIS A 73 1.44 -2.36 -4.79
C HIS A 73 1.94 -1.29 -3.80
N LEU A 74 1.02 -0.77 -2.98
CA LEU A 74 1.27 0.25 -1.97
C LEU A 74 0.82 -0.22 -0.58
N PHE A 75 1.35 0.42 0.45
CA PHE A 75 0.94 0.22 1.84
C PHE A 75 0.29 1.48 2.38
N PHE A 76 -0.81 1.31 3.10
CA PHE A 76 -1.68 2.43 3.47
C PHE A 76 -1.71 2.64 4.97
N ARG A 77 -1.90 3.90 5.39
CA ARG A 77 -2.33 4.23 6.74
C ARG A 77 -3.77 4.67 6.63
N PHE A 78 -4.63 4.08 7.46
CA PHE A 78 -6.06 4.35 7.48
C PHE A 78 -6.55 4.32 8.92
N GLY A 79 -7.65 5.05 9.18
CA GLY A 79 -8.49 4.81 10.34
C GLY A 79 -9.43 3.64 10.07
N TRP A 80 -9.96 3.04 11.13
CA TRP A 80 -10.93 1.93 10.99
C TRP A 80 -12.24 2.39 10.33
N ASP A 81 -12.62 3.64 10.53
CA ASP A 81 -13.78 4.26 9.89
C ASP A 81 -13.67 4.30 8.36
N ASP A 82 -12.45 4.46 7.82
CA ASP A 82 -12.21 4.55 6.38
C ASP A 82 -12.36 3.19 5.65
N VAL A 83 -12.31 2.09 6.41
CA VAL A 83 -12.24 0.71 5.88
C VAL A 83 -13.34 -0.19 6.43
N LYS A 84 -14.43 0.38 6.94
CA LYS A 84 -15.51 -0.37 7.61
C LYS A 84 -16.08 -1.50 6.76
N ASP A 85 -16.37 -1.23 5.48
CA ASP A 85 -17.00 -2.21 4.60
C ASP A 85 -16.05 -3.38 4.31
N ASP A 86 -14.77 -3.08 4.09
CA ASP A 86 -13.73 -4.10 3.91
C ASP A 86 -13.53 -4.91 5.20
N CYS A 87 -13.51 -4.26 6.37
CA CYS A 87 -13.48 -4.93 7.67
C CYS A 87 -14.66 -5.88 7.86
N ASN A 88 -15.88 -5.43 7.56
CA ASN A 88 -17.09 -6.22 7.69
C ASN A 88 -17.05 -7.45 6.77
N PHE A 89 -16.57 -7.28 5.54
CA PHE A 89 -16.37 -8.38 4.61
C PHE A 89 -15.36 -9.42 5.16
N ILE A 90 -14.21 -8.97 5.64
CA ILE A 90 -13.17 -9.84 6.23
C ILE A 90 -13.71 -10.59 7.44
N LEU A 91 -14.38 -9.89 8.35
CA LEU A 91 -14.97 -10.46 9.56
C LEU A 91 -15.98 -11.56 9.24
N SER A 92 -16.89 -11.28 8.30
CA SER A 92 -17.89 -12.25 7.85
C SER A 92 -17.22 -13.49 7.24
N ARG A 93 -16.19 -13.28 6.40
CA ARG A 93 -15.55 -14.34 5.63
C ARG A 93 -14.62 -15.24 6.43
N TYR A 94 -13.77 -14.67 7.29
CA TYR A 94 -12.67 -15.40 7.94
C TYR A 94 -12.83 -15.53 9.45
N PHE A 95 -13.66 -14.69 10.07
CA PHE A 95 -13.77 -14.61 11.53
C PHE A 95 -15.21 -14.77 12.03
N HIS A 96 -16.10 -15.33 11.21
CA HIS A 96 -17.49 -15.63 11.58
C HIS A 96 -18.28 -14.44 12.16
N GLY A 97 -17.92 -13.20 11.82
CA GLY A 97 -18.57 -11.99 12.33
C GLY A 97 -18.19 -11.60 13.76
N GLU A 98 -17.06 -12.07 14.30
CA GLU A 98 -16.53 -11.63 15.59
C GLU A 98 -16.41 -10.10 15.67
N PRO A 99 -16.73 -9.48 16.82
CA PRO A 99 -16.63 -8.04 16.95
C PRO A 99 -15.16 -7.59 16.92
N LEU A 100 -14.86 -6.65 16.03
CA LEU A 100 -13.55 -6.00 16.00
C LEU A 100 -13.44 -4.99 17.14
N THR A 101 -12.52 -5.23 18.07
CA THR A 101 -12.02 -4.17 18.95
C THR A 101 -10.97 -3.37 18.20
N GLU A 102 -11.37 -2.22 17.67
CA GLU A 102 -10.52 -1.30 16.94
C GLU A 102 -9.35 -0.82 17.82
N GLN A 103 -8.14 -1.15 17.40
CA GLN A 103 -6.91 -0.78 18.12
C GLN A 103 -5.86 -0.28 17.14
N THR A 104 -5.13 0.76 17.53
CA THR A 104 -4.04 1.28 16.72
C THR A 104 -2.85 0.34 16.77
N LEU A 105 -2.38 -0.11 15.60
CA LEU A 105 -1.17 -0.92 15.54
C LEU A 105 0.07 -0.12 15.91
N THR A 106 0.96 -0.76 16.65
CA THR A 106 2.28 -0.20 16.94
C THR A 106 3.07 0.05 15.63
N LYS A 107 3.99 1.01 15.66
CA LYS A 107 4.89 1.25 14.51
C LYS A 107 5.70 0.00 14.15
N HIS A 108 6.12 -0.76 15.15
CA HIS A 108 6.85 -2.01 14.96
C HIS A 108 6.01 -3.06 14.24
N GLU A 109 4.76 -3.29 14.67
CA GLU A 109 3.91 -4.29 14.04
C GLU A 109 3.61 -3.94 12.57
N ARG A 110 3.29 -2.67 12.28
CA ARG A 110 3.10 -2.22 10.89
C ARG A 110 4.34 -2.45 10.03
N TYR A 111 5.53 -2.21 10.58
CA TYR A 111 6.78 -2.49 9.88
C TYR A 111 6.97 -3.99 9.60
N VAL A 112 6.73 -4.84 10.60
CA VAL A 112 6.84 -6.30 10.45
C VAL A 112 5.87 -6.83 9.40
N GLN A 113 4.62 -6.35 9.38
CA GLN A 113 3.64 -6.77 8.38
C GLN A 113 4.08 -6.39 6.96
N ARG A 114 4.50 -5.14 6.74
CA ARG A 114 5.02 -4.69 5.43
C ARG A 114 6.15 -5.57 4.94
N GLU A 115 7.09 -5.91 5.83
CA GLU A 115 8.21 -6.78 5.48
C GLU A 115 7.81 -8.18 5.07
N LYS A 116 6.90 -8.78 5.84
CA LYS A 116 6.41 -10.12 5.53
C LYS A 116 5.61 -10.14 4.23
N ILE A 117 4.80 -9.13 3.98
CA ILE A 117 4.00 -8.99 2.75
C ILE A 117 4.93 -8.81 1.55
N CYS A 118 5.92 -7.91 1.63
CA CYS A 118 6.93 -7.75 0.58
C CYS A 118 7.63 -9.08 0.28
N ALA A 119 8.10 -9.77 1.32
CA ALA A 119 8.77 -11.06 1.17
C ALA A 119 7.85 -12.13 0.54
N LEU A 120 6.56 -12.15 0.89
CA LEU A 120 5.57 -13.07 0.34
C LEU A 120 5.44 -12.91 -1.18
N TYR A 121 5.41 -11.68 -1.67
CA TYR A 121 5.32 -11.38 -3.11
C TYR A 121 6.69 -11.24 -3.79
N GLY A 122 7.79 -11.65 -3.15
CA GLY A 122 9.13 -11.61 -3.73
C GLY A 122 9.77 -10.23 -3.82
N TYR A 123 9.16 -9.19 -3.25
CA TYR A 123 9.76 -7.87 -3.11
C TYR A 123 10.77 -7.91 -1.96
N ARG A 124 12.06 -7.77 -2.29
CA ARG A 124 13.10 -7.53 -1.28
C ARG A 124 13.33 -6.04 -1.14
N ARG A 125 13.33 -5.54 0.09
CA ARG A 125 13.92 -4.23 0.36
C ARG A 125 15.39 -4.29 -0.05
N HIS A 126 15.80 -3.39 -0.93
CA HIS A 126 17.21 -3.04 -1.03
C HIS A 126 17.61 -2.42 0.32
N ALA A 127 18.27 -3.21 1.17
CA ALA A 127 19.04 -2.63 2.25
C ALA A 127 20.11 -1.75 1.60
N GLN A 128 19.99 -0.43 1.74
CA GLN A 128 21.10 0.47 1.45
C GLN A 128 22.21 0.18 2.47
N HIS A 129 22.99 -0.85 2.20
CA HIS A 129 24.34 -0.97 2.73
C HIS A 129 25.25 -0.14 1.83
N GLN A 130 25.86 0.88 2.44
CA GLN A 130 26.75 1.85 1.82
C GLN A 130 27.89 1.18 1.04
N GLN A 131 28.07 1.59 -0.21
CA GLN A 131 29.40 1.77 -0.79
C GLN A 131 29.42 3.16 -1.41
N GLY A 132 30.37 3.97 -0.96
CA GLY A 132 30.47 5.37 -1.30
C GLY A 132 30.64 5.58 -2.80
N GLN A 133 29.60 6.07 -3.45
CA GLN A 133 29.73 6.97 -4.58
C GLN A 133 28.43 7.74 -4.75
N LEU A 134 28.55 9.07 -4.77
CA LEU A 134 27.49 10.04 -4.88
C LEU A 134 26.49 9.68 -6.00
N CYS A 135 25.20 9.58 -5.67
CA CYS A 135 24.13 9.68 -6.65
C CYS A 135 22.88 10.34 -6.02
N ASP A 136 22.70 11.60 -6.40
CA ASP A 136 21.50 12.45 -6.46
C ASP A 136 20.37 12.30 -5.40
N PRO A 137 20.13 13.32 -4.54
CA PRO A 137 19.12 13.26 -3.47
C PRO A 137 17.64 13.45 -3.88
N ALA A 138 17.26 13.27 -5.15
CA ALA A 138 15.92 13.62 -5.64
C ALA A 138 14.76 12.64 -5.33
N LEU A 139 14.95 11.57 -4.53
CA LEU A 139 13.91 10.55 -4.27
C LEU A 139 13.60 10.30 -2.79
N VAL A 140 13.81 11.28 -1.92
CA VAL A 140 13.25 11.26 -0.56
C VAL A 140 11.83 11.82 -0.62
N TRP A 141 10.84 10.93 -0.58
CA TRP A 141 9.41 11.24 -0.57
C TRP A 141 9.03 12.35 0.42
N PRO A 142 8.21 13.35 0.03
CA PRO A 142 7.64 14.31 0.97
C PRO A 142 6.58 13.60 1.83
N SER A 143 6.72 13.75 3.14
CA SER A 143 5.64 13.50 4.09
C SER A 143 4.68 14.69 4.02
N ILE A 144 3.44 14.46 3.64
CA ILE A 144 2.27 15.24 4.08
C ILE A 144 1.21 14.22 4.46
#